data_AF-A0A4Q3RN25-F1
#
_entry.id   AF-A0A4Q3RN25-F1
#
_cell.length_a   1.000
_cell.length_b   1.000
_cell.length_c   1.000
_cell.angle_alpha   90.00
_cell.angle_beta   90.00
_cell.angle_gamma   90.00
#
_symmetry.space_group_name_H-M   'P 1'
#
loop_
_entity.id
_entity.type
_entity.pdbx_description
1 polymer ?
#
loop_
_entity_poly.entity_id
_entity_poly.type
_entity_poly.pdbx_seq_one_letter_code
_entity_poly.pdbx_strand_id
1 'polypeptide(L)'
;MKYLLAVCCVFVFLSCNDKPVTAASQSKPTIIKDSNLIRKEAANPYVAVDISPMDMLYYPTDYPMKKMNGEADAPPVMRIIYSRPHRGGRQLFGNLVKWGQPWRLGANEATEVEFFQPVTIQNKQIDKGRYVLYAIPNENKWTLVFNKNIYSWGLKFNPEDDVAKFDVPSIMLPQTIEHFTMAFAKTAASVELIMAWENREVRLPIQF
;
A
#
# COMPACT_ATOMS: atom_id res chain seq x y z
N MET A 1 -47.09 -75.02 27.14
CA MET A 1 -47.40 -75.99 26.04
C MET A 1 -47.26 -75.23 24.73
N LYS A 2 -46.13 -75.36 24.04
CA LYS A 2 -45.84 -76.26 22.89
C LYS A 2 -46.20 -75.63 21.53
N TYR A 3 -45.35 -75.93 20.54
CA TYR A 3 -45.39 -75.64 19.09
C TYR A 3 -44.89 -74.23 18.70
N LEU A 4 -43.67 -74.03 18.18
CA LEU A 4 -42.99 -74.61 17.00
C LEU A 4 -43.80 -74.44 15.71
N LEU A 5 -43.53 -73.36 14.98
CA LEU A 5 -43.69 -73.30 13.52
C LEU A 5 -42.53 -72.51 12.91
N ALA A 6 -41.81 -73.17 12.02
CA ALA A 6 -40.68 -72.65 11.28
C ALA A 6 -41.15 -71.70 10.18
N VAL A 7 -40.49 -70.53 10.06
CA VAL A 7 -40.54 -69.71 8.85
C VAL A 7 -39.11 -69.53 8.36
N CYS A 8 -38.88 -70.10 7.20
CA CYS A 8 -37.68 -69.99 6.39
C CYS A 8 -37.52 -68.55 5.91
N CYS A 9 -36.45 -67.87 6.32
CA CYS A 9 -35.99 -66.64 5.68
C CYS A 9 -34.53 -66.82 5.30
N VAL A 10 -34.35 -67.12 4.01
CA VAL A 10 -33.08 -67.11 3.30
C VAL A 10 -32.54 -65.68 3.34
N PHE A 11 -31.54 -65.43 4.19
CA PHE A 11 -30.68 -64.26 4.06
C PHE A 11 -29.32 -64.71 3.53
N VAL A 12 -29.11 -64.38 2.26
CA VAL A 12 -27.85 -64.53 1.54
C VAL A 12 -26.82 -63.62 2.21
N PHE A 13 -25.86 -64.22 2.92
CA PHE A 13 -24.65 -63.54 3.37
C PHE A 13 -23.75 -63.31 2.16
N LEU A 14 -23.86 -62.14 1.53
CA LEU A 14 -22.83 -61.63 0.64
C LEU A 14 -21.62 -61.22 1.50
N SER A 15 -20.68 -62.15 1.58
CA SER A 15 -19.30 -61.93 1.99
C SER A 15 -18.65 -60.90 1.07
N CYS A 16 -18.35 -59.71 1.60
CA CYS A 16 -17.40 -58.79 0.97
C CYS A 16 -16.06 -58.94 1.69
N ASN A 17 -15.09 -59.47 0.94
CA ASN A 17 -13.67 -59.57 1.28
C ASN A 17 -13.13 -58.27 1.90
N ASP A 18 -12.69 -58.33 3.16
CA ASP A 18 -11.72 -57.38 3.70
C ASP A 18 -10.36 -57.64 3.04
N LYS A 19 -10.02 -56.83 2.04
CA LYS A 19 -8.61 -56.69 1.62
C LYS A 19 -7.93 -55.73 2.60
N PRO A 20 -6.74 -56.08 3.14
CA PRO A 20 -6.02 -55.18 4.02
C PRO A 20 -5.62 -53.91 3.24
N VAL A 21 -6.02 -52.75 3.77
CA VAL A 21 -5.60 -51.44 3.26
C VAL A 21 -4.09 -51.36 3.41
N THR A 22 -3.39 -51.45 2.29
CA THR A 22 -1.95 -51.22 2.22
C THR A 22 -1.70 -49.77 2.63
N ALA A 23 -0.93 -49.56 3.71
CA ALA A 23 -0.57 -48.24 4.19
C ALA A 23 0.03 -47.42 3.03
N ALA A 24 -0.66 -46.36 2.63
CA ALA A 24 -0.14 -45.41 1.66
C ALA A 24 1.15 -44.83 2.23
N SER A 25 2.28 -45.10 1.57
CA SER A 25 3.55 -44.46 1.83
C SER A 25 3.35 -42.95 1.76
N GLN A 26 3.42 -42.28 2.91
CA GLN A 26 3.43 -40.82 2.99
C GLN A 26 4.71 -40.35 2.31
N SER A 27 4.61 -39.95 1.04
CA SER A 27 5.73 -39.30 0.36
C SER A 27 6.03 -38.00 1.11
N LYS A 28 7.21 -37.95 1.71
CA LYS A 28 7.75 -36.75 2.36
C LYS A 28 7.70 -35.62 1.32
N PRO A 29 7.15 -34.44 1.64
CA PRO A 29 7.05 -33.35 0.68
C PRO A 29 8.45 -33.04 0.14
N THR A 30 8.61 -33.10 -1.18
CA THR A 30 9.84 -32.72 -1.83
C THR A 30 10.03 -31.23 -1.59
N ILE A 31 11.03 -30.87 -0.78
CA ILE A 31 11.50 -29.48 -0.69
C ILE A 31 12.12 -29.17 -2.05
N ILE A 32 11.37 -28.49 -2.90
CA ILE A 32 11.92 -27.95 -4.14
C ILE A 32 12.84 -26.80 -3.73
N LYS A 33 14.14 -26.95 -3.99
CA LYS A 33 15.08 -25.83 -3.84
C LYS A 33 14.77 -24.84 -4.96
N ASP A 34 14.11 -23.75 -4.60
CA ASP A 34 13.55 -22.68 -5.46
C ASP A 34 14.55 -21.92 -6.36
N SER A 35 15.81 -22.35 -6.50
CA SER A 35 16.80 -21.58 -7.26
C SER A 35 16.59 -21.60 -8.77
N ASN A 36 15.74 -22.49 -9.30
CA ASN A 36 15.41 -22.59 -10.73
C ASN A 36 13.91 -22.39 -11.04
N LEU A 37 13.09 -21.98 -10.06
CA LEU A 37 11.63 -21.81 -10.24
C LEU A 37 11.20 -20.43 -10.73
N ILE A 38 12.13 -19.48 -10.88
CA ILE A 38 11.84 -18.25 -11.63
C ILE A 38 11.89 -18.58 -13.11
N ARG A 39 10.81 -19.19 -13.62
CA ARG A 39 10.51 -19.11 -15.04
C ARG A 39 10.42 -17.61 -15.32
N LYS A 40 11.34 -17.06 -16.12
CA LYS A 40 11.26 -15.68 -16.58
C LYS A 40 9.97 -15.60 -17.39
N GLU A 41 8.90 -15.16 -16.74
CA GLU A 41 7.59 -15.05 -17.38
C GLU A 41 7.77 -14.22 -18.64
N ALA A 42 7.14 -14.66 -19.73
CA ALA A 42 7.16 -13.89 -20.95
C ALA A 42 6.60 -12.50 -20.61
N ALA A 43 7.28 -11.44 -21.07
CA ALA A 43 6.82 -10.08 -20.83
C ALA A 43 5.35 -9.97 -21.26
N ASN A 44 4.53 -9.32 -20.44
CA ASN A 44 3.12 -9.09 -20.77
C ASN A 44 3.04 -8.48 -22.18
N PRO A 45 2.37 -9.14 -23.15
CA PRO A 45 2.40 -8.74 -24.55
C PRO A 45 1.59 -7.47 -24.83
N TYR A 46 0.77 -7.02 -23.87
CA TYR A 46 -0.04 -5.81 -24.00
C TYR A 46 0.69 -4.58 -23.45
N VAL A 47 1.22 -4.66 -22.23
CA VAL A 47 1.90 -3.54 -21.57
C VAL A 47 2.93 -4.04 -20.57
N ALA A 48 4.11 -3.42 -20.56
CA ALA A 48 5.14 -3.70 -19.56
C ALA A 48 4.68 -3.22 -18.18
N VAL A 49 5.12 -3.92 -17.13
CA VAL A 49 4.85 -3.50 -15.75
C VAL A 49 5.61 -2.20 -15.47
N ASP A 50 4.91 -1.21 -14.91
CA ASP A 50 5.54 0.04 -14.49
C ASP A 50 6.56 -0.22 -13.38
N ILE A 51 7.74 0.37 -13.52
CA ILE A 51 8.83 0.29 -12.55
C ILE A 51 8.58 1.11 -11.28
N SER A 52 7.63 2.05 -11.34
CA SER A 52 7.17 2.92 -10.27
C SER A 52 5.66 2.77 -10.12
N PRO A 53 5.18 1.61 -9.61
CA PRO A 53 3.76 1.34 -9.53
C PRO A 53 3.06 2.41 -8.69
N MET A 54 1.84 2.75 -9.10
CA MET A 54 0.96 3.63 -8.35
C MET A 54 0.41 2.87 -7.13
N ASP A 55 0.44 3.53 -5.98
CA ASP A 55 -0.06 3.04 -4.71
C ASP A 55 -1.05 4.03 -4.09
N MET A 56 -1.85 3.53 -3.16
CA MET A 56 -2.94 4.26 -2.54
C MET A 56 -3.01 3.98 -1.04
N LEU A 57 -3.05 5.03 -0.24
CA LEU A 57 -3.22 4.95 1.20
C LEU A 57 -4.47 5.71 1.65
N TYR A 58 -5.13 5.17 2.67
CA TYR A 58 -6.29 5.76 3.32
C TYR A 58 -5.97 6.07 4.78
N TYR A 59 -6.58 7.12 5.31
CA TYR A 59 -6.72 7.30 6.75
C TYR A 59 -8.20 7.36 7.15
N PRO A 60 -8.67 6.57 8.14
CA PRO A 60 -7.90 5.57 8.89
C PRO A 60 -7.33 4.47 7.98
N THR A 61 -6.22 3.86 8.41
CA THR A 61 -5.60 2.75 7.66
C THR A 61 -6.61 1.61 7.48
N ASP A 62 -6.50 0.90 6.37
CA ASP A 62 -7.37 -0.22 6.00
C ASP A 62 -8.85 0.17 5.84
N TYR A 63 -9.12 1.45 5.56
CA TYR A 63 -10.49 1.95 5.40
C TYR A 63 -11.38 1.09 4.48
N PRO A 64 -10.94 0.64 3.29
CA PRO A 64 -11.78 -0.22 2.44
C PRO A 64 -12.20 -1.52 3.14
N MET A 65 -11.29 -2.17 3.87
CA MET A 65 -11.59 -3.38 4.62
C MET A 65 -12.55 -3.10 5.77
N LYS A 66 -12.30 -2.04 6.55
CA LYS A 66 -13.18 -1.60 7.65
C LYS A 66 -14.58 -1.32 7.15
N LYS A 67 -14.71 -0.62 6.01
CA LYS A 67 -16.01 -0.36 5.38
C LYS A 67 -16.71 -1.66 4.98
N MET A 68 -16.01 -2.59 4.34
CA MET A 68 -16.58 -3.89 3.94
C MET A 68 -17.04 -4.74 5.12
N ASN A 69 -16.37 -4.61 6.26
CA ASN A 69 -16.71 -5.32 7.49
C ASN A 69 -17.81 -4.62 8.32
N GLY A 70 -18.31 -3.45 7.89
CA GLY A 70 -19.27 -2.66 8.67
C GLY A 70 -18.66 -1.94 9.88
N GLU A 71 -17.35 -1.76 9.92
CA GLU A 71 -16.61 -1.04 10.96
C GLU A 71 -16.46 0.47 10.66
N ALA A 72 -16.87 0.92 9.47
CA ALA A 72 -16.79 2.31 9.05
C ALA A 72 -17.93 2.71 8.10
N ASP A 73 -18.82 3.59 8.58
CA ASP A 73 -19.96 4.10 7.81
C ASP A 73 -19.69 5.46 7.15
N ALA A 74 -18.81 6.27 7.75
CA ALA A 74 -18.40 7.57 7.21
C ALA A 74 -17.33 7.41 6.11
N PRO A 75 -17.15 8.38 5.20
CA PRO A 75 -15.98 8.46 4.32
C PRO A 75 -14.66 8.42 5.11
N PRO A 76 -13.54 7.99 4.49
CA PRO A 76 -12.23 8.11 5.14
C PRO A 76 -11.93 9.60 5.35
N VAL A 77 -11.07 9.96 6.31
CA VAL A 77 -10.67 11.37 6.50
C VAL A 77 -9.89 11.86 5.28
N MET A 78 -8.98 11.03 4.78
CA MET A 78 -8.15 11.35 3.62
C MET A 78 -7.72 10.10 2.84
N ARG A 79 -7.37 10.33 1.57
CA ARG A 79 -6.75 9.37 0.66
C ARG A 79 -5.57 10.02 -0.03
N ILE A 80 -4.49 9.27 -0.23
CA ILE A 80 -3.37 9.69 -1.07
C ILE A 80 -3.14 8.65 -2.15
N ILE A 81 -2.90 9.13 -3.37
CA ILE A 81 -2.51 8.33 -4.53
C ILE A 81 -1.14 8.84 -4.98
N TYR A 82 -0.17 7.95 -5.10
CA TYR A 82 1.21 8.31 -5.44
C TYR A 82 1.94 7.15 -6.11
N SER A 83 2.88 7.45 -7.00
CA SER A 83 3.77 6.42 -7.56
C SER A 83 4.95 6.16 -6.63
N ARG A 84 5.35 4.89 -6.52
CA ARG A 84 6.47 4.42 -5.68
C ARG A 84 7.75 4.16 -6.51
N PRO A 85 8.52 5.18 -6.92
CA PRO A 85 9.78 4.94 -7.61
C PRO A 85 10.78 4.21 -6.73
N HIS A 86 11.59 3.37 -7.39
CA HIS A 86 12.75 2.74 -6.81
C HIS A 86 14.01 3.61 -6.88
N ARG A 87 14.86 3.46 -5.88
CA ARG A 87 16.17 4.08 -5.86
C ARG A 87 17.02 3.47 -6.97
N GLY A 88 17.14 2.14 -7.05
CA GLY A 88 17.94 1.46 -8.07
C GLY A 88 19.44 1.69 -7.91
N GLY A 89 19.94 1.77 -6.68
CA GLY A 89 21.38 1.91 -6.37
C GLY A 89 22.00 3.29 -6.66
N ARG A 90 21.24 4.26 -7.18
CA ARG A 90 21.69 5.66 -7.36
C ARG A 90 21.47 6.50 -6.10
N GLN A 91 22.27 7.55 -5.98
CA GLN A 91 21.99 8.66 -5.07
C GLN A 91 20.80 9.48 -5.63
N LEU A 92 19.80 9.77 -4.80
CA LEU A 92 18.59 10.46 -5.23
C LEU A 92 18.64 11.93 -4.85
N PHE A 93 18.78 12.21 -3.56
CA PHE A 93 18.76 13.58 -3.06
C PHE A 93 20.06 14.32 -3.38
N GLY A 94 19.93 15.52 -3.94
CA GLY A 94 21.04 16.31 -4.48
C GLY A 94 21.43 15.95 -5.92
N ASN A 95 20.79 14.93 -6.52
CA ASN A 95 21.01 14.54 -7.91
C ASN A 95 19.68 14.47 -8.68
N LEU A 96 18.97 13.34 -8.62
CA LEU A 96 17.67 13.17 -9.27
C LEU A 96 16.61 14.09 -8.64
N VAL A 97 16.56 14.09 -7.31
CA VAL A 97 15.74 15.02 -6.52
C VAL A 97 16.64 16.19 -6.13
N LYS A 98 16.56 17.27 -6.92
CA LYS A 98 17.40 18.45 -6.75
C LYS A 98 16.96 19.26 -5.53
N TRP A 99 17.92 19.68 -4.72
CA TRP A 99 17.66 20.59 -3.60
C TRP A 99 17.13 21.94 -4.08
N GLY A 100 16.19 22.50 -3.33
CA GLY A 100 15.56 23.80 -3.63
C GLY A 100 14.66 23.82 -4.87
N GLN A 101 14.41 22.66 -5.50
CA GLN A 101 13.58 22.56 -6.70
C GLN A 101 12.27 21.82 -6.43
N PRO A 102 11.15 22.21 -7.06
CA PRO A 102 9.90 21.47 -6.96
C PRO A 102 10.05 20.03 -7.46
N TRP A 103 9.60 19.08 -6.66
CA TRP A 103 9.53 17.66 -6.98
C TRP A 103 8.11 17.17 -6.78
N ARG A 104 7.58 16.45 -7.77
CA ARG A 104 6.23 15.84 -7.78
C ARG A 104 5.96 14.84 -6.65
N LEU A 105 6.96 14.59 -5.78
CA LEU A 105 6.86 13.74 -4.61
C LEU A 105 6.45 12.30 -5.00
N GLY A 106 7.15 11.74 -5.99
CA GLY A 106 6.84 10.45 -6.62
C GLY A 106 7.42 10.34 -8.04
N ALA A 107 6.83 9.47 -8.87
CA ALA A 107 7.13 9.26 -10.29
C ALA A 107 5.85 9.32 -11.13
N ASN A 108 5.97 9.40 -12.46
CA ASN A 108 4.83 9.45 -13.38
C ASN A 108 3.83 10.56 -13.00
N GLU A 109 2.63 10.23 -12.52
CA GLU A 109 1.61 11.15 -11.99
C GLU A 109 2.11 11.97 -10.79
N ALA A 110 1.63 13.20 -10.67
CA ALA A 110 1.78 13.96 -9.43
C ALA A 110 1.07 13.25 -8.28
N THR A 111 1.66 13.29 -7.09
CA THR A 111 0.99 12.78 -5.89
C THR A 111 -0.28 13.58 -5.63
N GLU A 112 -1.40 12.89 -5.49
CA GLU A 112 -2.69 13.49 -5.17
C GLU A 112 -3.10 13.15 -3.74
N VAL A 113 -3.59 14.15 -3.03
CA VAL A 113 -4.20 14.01 -1.70
C VAL A 113 -5.63 14.52 -1.75
N GLU A 114 -6.54 13.69 -1.27
CA GLU A 114 -7.95 14.03 -1.14
C GLU A 114 -8.34 14.02 0.33
N PHE A 115 -8.83 15.16 0.80
CA PHE A 115 -9.44 15.30 2.11
C PHE A 115 -10.97 15.23 1.95
N PHE A 116 -11.63 14.35 2.70
CA PHE A 116 -13.09 14.18 2.64
C PHE A 116 -13.83 15.05 3.67
N GLN A 117 -13.08 15.70 4.56
CA GLN A 117 -13.51 16.72 5.50
C GLN A 117 -12.39 17.76 5.66
N PRO A 118 -12.68 18.97 6.17
CA PRO A 118 -11.63 19.93 6.50
C PRO A 118 -10.61 19.32 7.48
N VAL A 119 -9.34 19.68 7.31
CA VAL A 119 -8.24 19.26 8.19
C VAL A 119 -7.44 20.48 8.64
N THR A 120 -6.73 20.38 9.74
CA THR A 120 -5.80 21.41 10.21
C THR A 120 -4.36 20.91 10.14
N ILE A 121 -3.49 21.71 9.54
CA ILE A 121 -2.06 21.42 9.39
C ILE A 121 -1.31 22.67 9.86
N GLN A 122 -0.45 22.55 10.87
CA GLN A 122 0.32 23.66 11.43
C GLN A 122 -0.51 24.95 11.64
N ASN A 123 -1.67 24.83 12.31
CA ASN A 123 -2.63 25.91 12.59
C ASN A 123 -3.32 26.53 11.36
N LYS A 124 -3.18 25.94 10.17
CA LYS A 124 -3.92 26.35 8.97
C LYS A 124 -4.96 25.30 8.63
N GLN A 125 -6.21 25.74 8.49
CA GLN A 125 -7.28 24.90 7.98
C GLN A 125 -7.12 24.71 6.46
N ILE A 126 -7.27 23.48 6.02
CA ILE A 126 -7.34 23.07 4.61
C ILE A 126 -8.73 22.51 4.38
N ASP A 127 -9.44 23.06 3.40
CA ASP A 127 -10.79 22.63 3.10
C ASP A 127 -10.81 21.23 2.48
N LYS A 128 -11.94 20.55 2.68
CA LYS A 128 -12.29 19.34 1.94
C LYS A 128 -12.06 19.56 0.44
N GLY A 129 -11.38 18.62 -0.20
CA GLY A 129 -11.08 18.71 -1.62
C GLY A 129 -9.92 17.81 -2.00
N ARG A 130 -9.59 17.82 -3.29
CA ARG A 130 -8.46 17.09 -3.84
C ARG A 130 -7.42 18.06 -4.36
N TYR A 131 -6.16 17.77 -4.06
CA TYR A 131 -5.02 18.62 -4.32
C TYR A 131 -3.86 17.77 -4.83
N VAL A 132 -2.98 18.37 -5.62
CA VAL A 132 -1.63 17.86 -5.79
C VAL A 132 -0.83 18.18 -4.53
N LEU A 133 -0.08 17.20 -4.04
CA LEU A 133 0.94 17.36 -3.01
C LEU A 133 2.32 17.24 -3.64
N TYR A 134 3.09 18.32 -3.63
CA TYR A 134 4.48 18.30 -4.08
C TYR A 134 5.40 18.83 -2.98
N ALA A 135 6.71 18.60 -3.12
CA ALA A 135 7.70 19.03 -2.16
C ALA A 135 8.80 19.88 -2.81
N ILE A 136 9.37 20.80 -2.04
CA ILE A 136 10.62 21.49 -2.34
C ILE A 136 11.62 21.04 -1.26
N PRO A 137 12.43 20.01 -1.54
CA PRO A 137 13.31 19.44 -0.55
C PRO A 137 14.57 20.31 -0.36
N ASN A 138 15.01 20.45 0.87
CA ASN A 138 16.35 20.91 1.26
C ASN A 138 16.94 19.89 2.25
N GLU A 139 18.21 20.04 2.61
CA GLU A 139 18.91 19.07 3.46
C GLU A 139 18.30 18.92 4.86
N ASN A 140 17.81 20.02 5.46
CA ASN A 140 17.30 20.03 6.84
C ASN A 140 15.79 20.19 6.93
N LYS A 141 15.12 20.54 5.83
CA LYS A 141 13.67 20.75 5.79
C LYS A 141 13.11 20.51 4.40
N TRP A 142 11.87 20.07 4.30
CA TRP A 142 11.12 20.10 3.05
C TRP A 142 9.97 21.08 3.19
N THR A 143 9.72 21.87 2.15
CA THR A 143 8.48 22.64 2.02
C THR A 143 7.47 21.80 1.25
N LEU A 144 6.43 21.34 1.92
CA LEU A 144 5.32 20.62 1.31
C LEU A 144 4.26 21.60 0.84
N VAL A 145 3.73 21.40 -0.37
CA VAL A 145 2.80 22.32 -1.00
C VAL A 145 1.56 21.58 -1.51
N PHE A 146 0.39 22.10 -1.13
CA PHE A 146 -0.90 21.68 -1.66
C PHE A 146 -1.28 22.62 -2.81
N ASN A 147 -1.56 22.06 -3.99
CA ASN A 147 -1.80 22.81 -5.23
C ASN A 147 -3.08 22.31 -5.93
N LYS A 148 -3.80 23.19 -6.63
CA LYS A 148 -5.10 22.87 -7.27
C LYS A 148 -5.00 22.17 -8.62
N ASN A 149 -3.82 22.11 -9.23
CA ASN A 149 -3.62 21.58 -10.58
C ASN A 149 -3.57 20.04 -10.61
N ILE A 150 -4.72 19.41 -10.37
CA ILE A 150 -4.93 17.95 -10.38
C ILE A 150 -4.79 17.33 -11.79
N TYR A 151 -4.67 16.00 -11.85
CA TYR A 151 -4.54 15.23 -13.10
C TYR A 151 -3.27 15.53 -13.91
N SER A 152 -2.18 15.89 -13.23
CA SER A 152 -0.91 16.21 -13.86
C SER A 152 -0.02 14.97 -14.02
N TRP A 153 0.43 14.68 -15.24
CA TRP A 153 1.58 13.80 -15.48
C TRP A 153 2.86 14.59 -15.21
N GLY A 154 3.61 14.20 -14.18
CA GLY A 154 4.69 15.01 -13.61
C GLY A 154 4.18 16.20 -12.80
N LEU A 155 5.06 17.18 -12.54
CA LEU A 155 4.69 18.40 -11.84
C LEU A 155 4.70 19.58 -12.83
N LYS A 156 3.51 20.06 -13.20
CA LYS A 156 3.37 21.35 -13.88
C LYS A 156 3.27 22.46 -12.82
N PHE A 157 4.42 23.07 -12.54
CA PHE A 157 4.55 24.08 -11.51
C PHE A 157 3.91 25.41 -11.91
N ASN A 158 2.87 25.81 -11.18
CA ASN A 158 2.30 27.15 -11.21
C ASN A 158 2.00 27.61 -9.77
N PRO A 159 2.79 28.55 -9.21
CA PRO A 159 2.60 29.03 -7.84
C PRO A 159 1.23 29.66 -7.57
N GLU A 160 0.55 30.17 -8.60
CA GLU A 160 -0.78 30.78 -8.45
C GLU A 160 -1.85 29.76 -8.03
N ASP A 161 -1.59 28.47 -8.29
CA ASP A 161 -2.47 27.37 -7.91
C ASP A 161 -2.16 26.81 -6.51
N ASP A 162 -1.15 27.35 -5.81
CA ASP A 162 -0.76 26.93 -4.46
C ASP A 162 -1.79 27.38 -3.41
N VAL A 163 -2.30 26.43 -2.64
CA VAL A 163 -3.29 26.65 -1.57
C VAL A 163 -2.61 26.85 -0.22
N ALA A 164 -1.59 26.04 0.06
CA ALA A 164 -0.88 26.07 1.32
C ALA A 164 0.53 25.50 1.21
N LYS A 165 1.43 26.00 2.05
CA LYS A 165 2.82 25.59 2.15
C LYS A 165 3.15 25.30 3.61
N PHE A 166 3.85 24.21 3.86
CA PHE A 166 4.21 23.78 5.21
C PHE A 166 5.66 23.34 5.23
N ASP A 167 6.45 23.93 6.11
CA ASP A 167 7.83 23.49 6.33
C ASP A 167 7.83 22.37 7.37
N VAL A 168 8.45 21.24 7.03
CA VAL A 168 8.64 20.09 7.92
C VAL A 168 10.11 19.74 8.01
N PRO A 169 10.63 19.35 9.19
CA PRO A 169 12.02 18.96 9.34
C PRO A 169 12.31 17.69 8.52
N SER A 170 13.46 17.68 7.83
CA SER A 170 13.99 16.49 7.17
C SER A 170 15.04 15.86 8.05
N ILE A 171 14.80 14.61 8.44
CA ILE A 171 15.75 13.84 9.23
C ILE A 171 16.50 12.87 8.34
N MET A 172 17.75 12.62 8.70
CA MET A 172 18.55 11.58 8.06
C MET A 172 18.33 10.25 8.81
N LEU A 173 17.98 9.21 8.06
CA LEU A 173 17.78 7.87 8.57
C LEU A 173 19.09 7.07 8.52
N PRO A 174 19.34 6.15 9.47
CA PRO A 174 20.51 5.28 9.42
C PRO A 174 20.39 4.19 8.35
N GLN A 175 19.17 3.77 8.03
CA GLN A 175 18.87 2.83 6.94
C GLN A 175 18.60 3.55 5.63
N THR A 176 18.86 2.87 4.52
CA THR A 176 18.39 3.31 3.20
C THR A 176 17.08 2.63 2.83
N ILE A 177 16.11 3.42 2.40
CA ILE A 177 14.80 3.03 1.90
C ILE A 177 14.86 2.97 0.37
N GLU A 178 14.63 1.77 -0.17
CA GLU A 178 14.73 1.50 -1.61
C GLU A 178 13.56 2.08 -2.41
N HIS A 179 12.33 1.92 -1.90
CA HIS A 179 11.12 2.40 -2.56
C HIS A 179 10.59 3.65 -1.88
N PHE A 180 10.24 4.67 -2.65
CA PHE A 180 9.57 5.83 -2.07
C PHE A 180 8.31 5.37 -1.35
N THR A 181 8.17 5.80 -0.09
CA THR A 181 7.15 5.29 0.81
C THR A 181 6.42 6.44 1.46
N MET A 182 5.09 6.37 1.39
CA MET A 182 4.18 7.15 2.22
C MET A 182 3.41 6.22 3.16
N ALA A 183 3.21 6.67 4.40
CA ALA A 183 2.42 5.94 5.39
C ALA A 183 1.77 6.90 6.39
N PHE A 184 0.66 6.47 6.98
CA PHE A 184 0.06 7.18 8.11
C PHE A 184 0.48 6.54 9.43
N ALA A 185 0.91 7.37 10.38
CA ALA A 185 1.15 6.96 11.76
C ALA A 185 0.22 7.74 12.68
N LYS A 186 -0.60 7.01 13.45
CA LYS A 186 -1.48 7.62 14.46
C LYS A 186 -0.63 8.08 15.65
N THR A 187 -0.88 9.30 16.11
CA THR A 187 -0.34 9.83 17.37
C THR A 187 -1.48 10.04 18.37
N ALA A 188 -1.16 10.50 19.59
CA ALA A 188 -2.17 10.73 20.62
C ALA A 188 -3.24 11.77 20.22
N ALA A 189 -2.86 12.80 19.45
CA ALA A 189 -3.74 13.94 19.12
C ALA A 189 -3.85 14.24 17.61
N SER A 190 -3.15 13.50 16.75
CA SER A 190 -3.10 13.76 15.31
C SER A 190 -2.75 12.51 14.52
N VAL A 191 -2.75 12.59 13.19
CA VAL A 191 -2.09 11.62 12.32
C VAL A 191 -0.89 12.27 11.65
N GLU A 192 0.24 11.57 11.56
CA GLU A 192 1.38 11.98 10.76
C GLU A 192 1.35 11.29 9.41
N LEU A 193 1.45 12.06 8.32
CA LEU A 193 1.85 11.55 7.02
C LEU A 193 3.38 11.48 6.98
N ILE A 194 3.91 10.25 7.03
CA ILE A 194 5.32 9.94 6.86
C ILE A 194 5.61 9.86 5.37
N MET A 195 6.67 10.51 4.91
CA MET A 195 7.21 10.38 3.56
C MET A 195 8.71 10.13 3.65
N ALA A 196 9.18 9.04 3.04
CA ALA A 196 10.57 8.63 3.16
C ALA A 196 11.10 7.99 1.88
N TRP A 197 12.35 8.34 1.54
CA TRP A 197 13.10 7.75 0.43
C TRP A 197 14.59 7.88 0.66
N GLU A 198 15.39 6.97 0.10
CA GLU A 198 16.83 6.92 0.37
C GLU A 198 17.06 6.93 1.90
N ASN A 199 17.81 7.90 2.41
CA ASN A 199 18.08 8.10 3.82
C ASN A 199 17.37 9.35 4.37
N ARG A 200 16.28 9.82 3.74
CA ARG A 200 15.54 11.01 4.16
C ARG A 200 14.12 10.65 4.58
N GLU A 201 13.68 11.24 5.67
CA GLU A 201 12.30 11.17 6.15
C GLU A 201 11.80 12.56 6.52
N VAL A 202 10.52 12.81 6.23
CA VAL A 202 9.75 13.94 6.73
C VAL A 202 8.40 13.48 7.25
N ARG A 203 7.81 14.25 8.16
CA ARG A 203 6.52 13.97 8.77
C ARG A 203 5.65 15.21 8.73
N LEU A 204 4.44 15.08 8.16
CA LEU A 204 3.45 16.15 8.15
C LEU A 204 2.34 15.81 9.16
N PRO A 205 2.23 16.51 10.30
CA PRO A 205 1.14 16.32 11.24
C PRO A 205 -0.16 16.92 10.68
N ILE A 206 -1.23 16.13 10.72
CA ILE A 206 -2.57 16.48 10.24
C ILE A 206 -3.57 16.20 11.36
N GLN A 207 -4.38 17.21 11.67
CA GLN A 207 -5.45 17.17 12.66
C GLN A 207 -6.80 17.28 11.95
N PHE A 208 -7.85 16.71 12.52
CA PHE A 208 -9.17 16.62 11.89
C PHE A 208 -10.25 16.34 12.93
#